data_AF-A0A348WEC3-F1
#
_entry.id   AF-A0A348WEC3-F1
#
_cell.length_a   1.000
_cell.length_b   1.000
_cell.length_c   1.000
_cell.angle_alpha   90.00
_cell.angle_beta   90.00
_cell.angle_gamma   90.00
#
_symmetry.space_group_name_H-M   'P 1'
#
loop_
_entity.id
_entity.type
_entity.pdbx_description
1 polymer ?
#
loop_
_entity_poly.entity_id
_entity_poly.type
_entity_poly.pdbx_seq_one_letter_code
_entity_poly.pdbx_strand_id
1 'polypeptide(L)'
;LATVDEHGLPNVRMVLLKTIAEDSIVFYTNYESAKGREIDGQGKAAMVMHWKSLRRQVRMRGLVTREEGPEADAYFASRSLQSRLGAWASEQSRPLASRQSLMTKVAKITATKG
;
A
#
# COMPACT_ATOMS: atom_id res chain seq x y z
N LEU A 1 -6.68 6.69 -2.36
CA LEU A 1 -5.54 7.39 -1.74
C LEU A 1 -4.91 8.32 -2.77
N ALA A 2 -4.95 9.61 -2.53
CA ALA A 2 -4.23 10.63 -3.28
C ALA A 2 -3.01 11.08 -2.48
N THR A 3 -1.89 11.23 -3.17
CA THR A 3 -0.59 11.71 -2.68
C THR A 3 -0.04 12.66 -3.75
N VAL A 4 1.06 13.34 -3.46
CA VAL A 4 1.71 14.27 -4.39
C VAL A 4 3.20 13.98 -4.43
N ASP A 5 3.83 14.20 -5.58
CA ASP A 5 5.28 14.18 -5.69
C ASP A 5 5.93 15.45 -5.12
N GLU A 6 7.26 15.53 -5.24
CA GLU A 6 8.06 16.66 -4.77
C GLU A 6 7.78 17.98 -5.50
N HIS A 7 7.17 17.92 -6.68
CA HIS A 7 6.75 19.09 -7.47
C HIS A 7 5.28 19.44 -7.26
N GLY A 8 4.55 18.66 -6.47
CA GLY A 8 3.13 18.85 -6.21
C GLY A 8 2.20 18.23 -7.26
N LEU A 9 2.71 17.40 -8.18
CA LEU A 9 1.89 16.68 -9.14
C LEU A 9 1.15 15.53 -8.43
N PRO A 10 -0.18 15.42 -8.56
CA PRO A 10 -0.96 14.45 -7.80
C PRO A 10 -0.93 13.06 -8.46
N ASN A 11 -0.79 12.03 -7.61
CA ASN A 11 -1.04 10.64 -7.98
C ASN A 11 -2.22 10.08 -7.16
N VAL A 12 -3.04 9.22 -7.78
CA VAL A 12 -4.21 8.61 -7.13
C VAL A 12 -4.31 7.13 -7.45
N ARG A 13 -4.70 6.34 -6.44
CA ARG A 13 -4.94 4.89 -6.57
C ARG A 13 -5.87 4.35 -5.50
N MET A 14 -6.42 3.16 -5.74
CA MET A 14 -7.15 2.40 -4.72
C MET A 14 -6.19 1.77 -3.71
N VAL A 15 -6.62 1.75 -2.45
CA VAL A 15 -5.98 1.02 -1.34
C VAL A 15 -7.09 0.48 -0.45
N LEU A 16 -6.75 -0.51 0.37
CA LEU A 16 -7.68 -1.05 1.36
C LEU A 16 -7.44 -0.36 2.70
N LEU A 17 -8.49 0.19 3.29
CA LEU A 17 -8.52 0.57 4.70
C LEU A 17 -8.37 -0.70 5.54
N LYS A 18 -7.57 -0.64 6.60
CA LYS A 18 -7.28 -1.81 7.45
C LYS A 18 -7.75 -1.62 8.87
N THR A 19 -7.46 -0.46 9.45
CA THR A 19 -7.89 -0.12 10.80
C THR A 19 -8.45 1.29 10.81
N ILE A 20 -9.50 1.50 11.60
CA ILE A 20 -9.95 2.81 12.03
C ILE A 20 -9.57 2.89 13.51
N ALA A 21 -8.62 3.74 13.85
CA ALA A 21 -8.25 4.04 15.23
C ALA A 21 -9.01 5.29 15.70
N GLU A 22 -8.76 5.73 16.93
CA GLU A 22 -9.44 6.88 17.54
C GLU A 22 -9.31 8.14 16.68
N ASP A 23 -8.08 8.50 16.30
CA ASP A 23 -7.78 9.72 15.52
C ASP A 23 -7.09 9.44 14.18
N SER A 24 -7.10 8.18 13.71
CA SER A 24 -6.37 7.81 12.50
C SER A 24 -7.00 6.66 11.70
N ILE A 25 -6.54 6.51 10.47
CA ILE A 25 -6.85 5.37 9.61
C ILE A 25 -5.56 4.72 9.13
N VAL A 26 -5.53 3.39 9.15
CA VAL A 26 -4.33 2.62 8.81
C VAL A 26 -4.53 1.88 7.48
N PHE A 27 -3.50 1.93 6.64
CA PHE A 27 -3.36 1.09 5.46
C PHE A 27 -1.90 0.64 5.33
N TYR A 28 -1.66 -0.52 4.73
CA TYR A 28 -0.31 -1.06 4.54
C TYR A 28 0.09 -1.02 3.07
N THR A 29 1.36 -0.72 2.79
CA THR A 29 1.90 -0.67 1.44
C THR A 29 3.39 -0.97 1.40
N ASN A 30 3.98 -1.04 0.20
CA ASN A 30 5.42 -1.11 0.04
C ASN A 30 6.00 0.32 0.09
N TYR A 31 6.93 0.56 1.02
CA TYR A 31 7.59 1.86 1.21
C TYR A 31 8.35 2.34 -0.04
N GLU A 32 8.88 1.42 -0.86
CA GLU A 32 9.60 1.78 -2.08
C GLU A 32 8.68 2.09 -3.29
N SER A 33 7.37 1.86 -3.14
CA SER A 33 6.41 2.19 -4.20
C SER A 33 6.32 3.69 -4.44
N ALA A 34 5.77 4.10 -5.60
CA ALA A 34 5.58 5.53 -5.91
C ALA A 34 4.86 6.28 -4.77
N LYS A 35 3.76 5.72 -4.25
CA LYS A 35 3.01 6.33 -3.13
C LYS A 35 3.79 6.33 -1.81
N GLY A 36 4.66 5.34 -1.59
CA GLY A 36 5.46 5.23 -0.38
C GLY A 36 6.50 6.35 -0.34
N ARG A 37 7.25 6.51 -1.44
CA ARG A 37 8.22 7.60 -1.59
C ARG A 37 7.58 8.99 -1.51
N GLU A 38 6.41 9.17 -2.13
CA GLU A 38 5.65 10.43 -2.04
C GLU A 38 5.21 10.73 -0.60
N ILE A 39 4.75 9.73 0.14
CA ILE A 39 4.37 9.88 1.55
C ILE A 39 5.58 10.18 2.42
N ASP A 40 6.67 9.43 2.25
CA ASP A 40 7.90 9.61 3.02
C ASP A 40 8.51 11.01 2.77
N GLY A 41 8.41 11.53 1.54
CA GLY A 41 8.92 12.85 1.19
C GLY A 41 8.01 14.01 1.57
N GLN A 42 6.68 13.86 1.46
CA GLN A 42 5.73 14.97 1.58
C GLN A 42 4.86 14.92 2.84
N GLY A 43 4.79 13.77 3.52
CA GLY A 43 4.11 13.58 4.80
C GLY A 43 2.60 13.84 4.77
N LYS A 44 1.96 13.91 3.59
CA LYS A 44 0.55 14.30 3.44
C LYS A 44 -0.20 13.41 2.46
N ALA A 45 -1.45 13.10 2.78
CA ALA A 45 -2.32 12.33 1.91
C ALA A 45 -3.80 12.70 2.06
N ALA A 46 -4.58 12.28 1.07
CA ALA A 46 -6.04 12.31 1.11
C ALA A 46 -6.62 10.94 0.76
N MET A 47 -7.71 10.55 1.42
CA MET A 47 -8.42 9.31 1.16
C MET A 47 -9.91 9.57 1.01
N VAL A 48 -10.55 8.75 0.17
CA VAL A 48 -11.99 8.75 0.00
C VAL A 48 -12.50 7.33 0.19
N MET A 49 -13.50 7.18 1.02
CA MET A 49 -14.39 6.02 1.02
C MET A 49 -15.67 6.42 0.32
N HIS A 50 -16.00 5.74 -0.78
CA HIS A 50 -17.23 5.98 -1.53
C HIS A 50 -18.10 4.74 -1.50
N TRP A 51 -19.30 4.87 -0.95
CA TRP A 51 -20.30 3.81 -0.91
C TRP A 51 -21.46 4.18 -1.82
N LYS A 52 -21.41 3.69 -3.06
CA LYS A 52 -22.44 3.95 -4.07
C LYS A 52 -23.84 3.52 -3.60
N SER A 53 -23.95 2.32 -3.03
CA SER A 53 -25.22 1.76 -2.54
C SER A 53 -25.84 2.59 -1.41
N LEU A 54 -25.01 3.19 -0.56
CA LEU A 54 -25.44 4.07 0.52
C LEU A 54 -25.57 5.53 0.10
N ARG A 55 -25.18 5.88 -1.14
CA ARG A 55 -25.07 7.25 -1.65
C ARG A 55 -24.26 8.16 -0.71
N ARG A 56 -23.23 7.60 -0.08
CA ARG A 56 -22.38 8.29 0.91
C ARG A 56 -20.94 8.37 0.43
N GLN A 57 -20.27 9.44 0.84
CA GLN A 57 -18.85 9.63 0.65
C GLN A 57 -18.25 10.19 1.94
N VAL A 58 -17.14 9.59 2.37
CA VAL A 58 -16.32 10.09 3.48
C VAL A 58 -14.97 10.47 2.93
N ARG A 59 -14.54 11.71 3.18
CA ARG A 59 -13.25 12.26 2.74
C ARG A 59 -12.39 12.51 3.97
N MET A 60 -11.16 12.06 3.91
CA MET A 60 -10.16 12.23 4.96
C MET A 60 -8.92 12.87 4.34
N ARG A 61 -8.30 13.79 5.07
CA ARG A 61 -7.02 14.41 4.72
C ARG A 61 -6.24 14.61 5.99
N GLY A 62 -4.92 14.49 5.90
CA GLY A 62 -4.08 14.73 7.06
C GLY A 62 -2.62 14.48 6.76
N LEU A 63 -1.84 14.64 7.83
CA LEU A 63 -0.46 14.19 7.86
C LEU A 63 -0.44 12.65 7.93
N VAL A 64 0.62 12.07 7.40
CA VAL A 64 0.84 10.62 7.41
C VAL A 64 2.07 10.34 8.25
N THR A 65 1.91 9.50 9.25
CA THR A 65 3.00 8.93 10.03
C THR A 65 3.20 7.48 9.60
N ARG A 66 4.44 7.00 9.73
CA ARG A 66 4.76 5.60 9.49
C ARG A 66 4.45 4.82 10.76
N GLU A 67 3.70 3.73 10.60
CA GLU A 67 3.56 2.74 11.68
C GLU A 67 4.92 2.10 11.96
N GLU A 68 5.35 2.13 13.22
CA GLU A 68 6.61 1.50 13.61
C GLU A 68 6.40 -0.03 13.62
N GLY A 69 7.45 -0.75 13.20
CA GLY A 69 7.35 -2.10 12.62
C GLY A 69 6.48 -3.16 13.30
N PRO A 70 6.34 -3.26 14.65
CA PRO A 70 5.68 -4.41 15.28
C PRO A 70 4.26 -4.69 14.78
N GLU A 71 3.43 -3.65 14.61
CA GLU A 71 2.05 -3.84 14.13
C GLU A 71 2.02 -4.21 12.64
N ALA A 72 2.89 -3.60 11.84
CA ALA A 72 3.01 -3.89 10.41
C ALA A 72 3.51 -5.33 10.17
N ASP A 73 4.46 -5.79 10.98
CA ASP A 73 5.00 -7.15 10.91
C ASP A 73 3.98 -8.19 11.35
N ALA A 74 3.26 -7.93 12.46
CA ALA A 74 2.16 -8.78 12.91
C ALA A 74 1.03 -8.86 11.86
N TYR A 75 0.64 -7.71 11.29
CA TYR A 75 -0.32 -7.68 10.20
C TYR A 75 0.19 -8.47 8.99
N PHE A 76 1.45 -8.26 8.57
CA PHE A 76 2.02 -8.97 7.44
C PHE A 76 2.03 -10.48 7.66
N ALA A 77 2.40 -10.94 8.86
CA ALA A 77 2.40 -12.35 9.24
C ALA A 77 1.00 -12.98 9.19
N SER A 78 -0.04 -12.24 9.55
CA SER A 78 -1.44 -12.72 9.51
C SER A 78 -2.00 -12.92 8.10
N ARG A 79 -1.36 -12.36 7.07
CA ARG A 79 -1.85 -12.45 5.68
C ARG A 79 -1.70 -13.87 5.14
N SER A 80 -2.59 -14.24 4.22
CA SER A 80 -2.48 -15.51 3.50
C SER A 80 -1.10 -15.68 2.86
N LEU A 81 -0.62 -16.92 2.78
CA LEU A 81 0.69 -17.22 2.20
C LEU A 81 0.83 -16.63 0.79
N GLN A 82 -0.16 -16.80 -0.08
CA GLN A 82 -0.18 -16.22 -1.42
C GLN A 82 -0.01 -14.69 -1.41
N SER A 83 -0.67 -14.00 -0.46
CA SER A 83 -0.53 -12.56 -0.28
C SER A 83 0.89 -12.14 0.11
N ARG A 84 1.55 -12.91 1.00
CA ARG A 84 2.93 -12.64 1.42
C ARG A 84 3.93 -12.93 0.29
N LEU A 85 3.76 -14.05 -0.41
CA LEU A 85 4.59 -14.43 -1.56
C LEU A 85 4.53 -13.36 -2.67
N GLY A 86 3.33 -12.87 -2.99
CA GLY A 86 3.17 -11.78 -3.96
C GLY A 86 3.83 -10.48 -3.52
N ALA A 87 3.78 -10.15 -2.23
CA ALA A 87 4.44 -8.98 -1.68
C ALA A 87 5.98 -9.06 -1.73
N TRP A 88 6.56 -10.24 -1.45
CA TRP A 88 8.01 -10.45 -1.56
C TRP A 88 8.50 -10.46 -3.01
N ALA A 89 7.73 -11.02 -3.94
CA ALA A 89 8.14 -11.12 -5.34
C ALA A 89 7.98 -9.80 -6.12
N SER A 90 7.08 -8.92 -5.68
CA SER A 90 6.72 -7.70 -6.39
C SER A 90 7.48 -6.47 -5.86
N GLU A 91 8.38 -5.96 -6.69
CA GLU A 91 8.92 -4.61 -6.55
C GLU A 91 7.86 -3.60 -7.01
N GLN A 92 6.92 -3.29 -6.11
CA GLN A 92 5.72 -2.52 -6.43
C GLN A 92 6.06 -1.18 -7.13
N SER A 93 5.38 -0.90 -8.24
CA SER A 93 5.56 0.30 -9.08
C SER A 93 6.84 0.36 -9.91
N ARG A 94 7.66 -0.69 -9.94
CA ARG A 94 8.80 -0.77 -10.87
C ARG A 94 8.38 -1.39 -12.21
N PRO A 95 8.97 -0.95 -13.34
CA PRO A 95 8.74 -1.57 -14.64
C PRO A 95 9.08 -3.07 -14.62
N LEU A 96 8.32 -3.85 -15.38
CA LEU A 96 8.55 -5.28 -15.56
C LEU A 96 8.78 -5.54 -17.04
N ALA A 97 9.76 -6.39 -17.35
CA ALA A 97 10.01 -6.83 -18.72
C ALA A 97 8.82 -7.62 -19.30
N SER A 98 8.14 -8.42 -18.48
CA SER A 98 6.95 -9.17 -18.88
C SER A 98 6.16 -9.67 -17.67
N ARG A 99 4.94 -10.16 -17.89
CA ARG A 99 4.18 -10.90 -16.87
C ARG A 99 4.92 -12.15 -16.41
N GLN A 100 5.58 -12.85 -17.35
CA GLN A 100 6.29 -14.10 -17.06
C GLN A 100 7.44 -13.86 -16.08
N SER A 101 8.14 -12.73 -16.18
CA SER A 101 9.24 -12.43 -15.24
C SER A 101 8.76 -12.32 -13.79
N LEU A 102 7.58 -11.73 -13.57
CA LEU A 102 6.96 -11.69 -12.24
C LEU A 102 6.56 -13.09 -11.76
N MET A 103 5.96 -13.91 -12.62
CA MET A 103 5.57 -15.27 -12.26
C MET A 103 6.78 -16.13 -11.89
N THR A 104 7.91 -15.98 -12.59
CA THR A 104 9.18 -16.64 -12.25
C THR A 104 9.69 -16.17 -10.87
N LYS A 105 9.63 -14.87 -10.58
CA LYS A 105 9.99 -14.35 -9.24
C LYS A 105 9.10 -14.95 -8.15
N VAL A 106 7.78 -15.01 -8.36
CA VAL A 106 6.84 -15.63 -7.42
C VAL A 106 7.21 -17.10 -7.19
N ALA A 107 7.40 -17.89 -8.24
CA ALA A 107 7.78 -19.30 -8.12
C ALA A 107 9.09 -19.49 -7.34
N LYS A 108 10.10 -18.66 -7.61
CA LYS A 108 11.38 -18.69 -6.88
C LYS A 108 11.18 -18.41 -5.39
N ILE A 109 10.40 -17.38 -5.03
CA ILE A 109 10.11 -17.06 -3.63
C ILE A 109 9.29 -18.17 -2.97
N THR A 110 8.31 -18.75 -3.66
CA THR A 110 7.53 -19.90 -3.16
C THR A 110 8.44 -21.08 -2.82
N ALA A 111 9.45 -21.38 -3.64
CA ALA A 111 10.38 -22.48 -3.35
C ALA A 111 11.22 -22.25 -2.07
N THR A 112 11.46 -20.99 -1.67
CA THR A 112 12.24 -20.66 -0.47
C THR A 112 11.37 -20.41 0.78
N LYS A 113 10.13 -19.94 0.61
CA LYS A 113 9.30 -19.39 1.70
C LYS A 113 7.90 -20.03 1.80
N GLY A 114 7.57 -20.93 0.87
CA GLY A 114 6.28 -21.62 0.79
C GLY A 114 6.14 -22.79 1.73
#